data_AF-A0A506U3D1-F1
#
_entry.id   AF-A0A506U3D1-F1
#
_cell.length_a   1.000
_cell.length_b   1.000
_cell.length_c   1.000
_cell.angle_alpha   90.00
_cell.angle_beta   90.00
_cell.angle_gamma   90.00
#
_symmetry.space_group_name_H-M   'P 1'
#
loop_
_entity.id
_entity.type
_entity.pdbx_description
1 polymer ?
#
loop_
_entity_poly.entity_id
_entity_poly.type
_entity_poly.pdbx_seq_one_letter_code
_entity_poly.pdbx_strand_id
1 'polypeptide(L)'
;MARPRIEKFDSLWEILKEIEAWGNIEGKRSIYRGHTSYQHRLRPGIFRRQNERIKNNERHVFRELITQHPRDFADDIGVFEKLVRMQHYGLPTRLLDVTYNPLVAVYFACEISSGKDAEVIAIHVDEDHFKYFDSDTIRCISNLANLSQSEIREIKDCKKSDELNKSNSGARLYDFIMQERPNFKQNINIEHLKDTYLVSPRLNNPRIQSQDGAFFNIWSQ
;
A
#
# COMPACT_ATOMS: atom_id res chain seq x y z
N MET A 1 -25.59 20.76 -23.57
CA MET A 1 -25.48 20.39 -22.15
C MET A 1 -26.19 19.07 -21.96
N ALA A 2 -25.46 17.97 -21.76
CA ALA A 2 -26.06 16.67 -21.48
C ALA A 2 -26.37 16.56 -19.98
N ARG A 3 -27.62 16.27 -19.63
CA ARG A 3 -28.09 16.10 -18.25
C ARG A 3 -28.78 14.73 -18.16
N PRO A 4 -28.03 13.63 -18.04
CA PRO A 4 -28.62 12.31 -17.95
C PRO A 4 -29.55 12.26 -16.72
N ARG A 5 -30.76 11.72 -16.93
CA ARG A 5 -31.75 11.52 -15.85
C ARG A 5 -31.49 10.15 -15.24
N ILE A 6 -31.25 10.11 -13.94
CA ILE A 6 -31.16 8.85 -13.18
C ILE A 6 -32.60 8.46 -12.82
N GLU A 7 -33.09 7.35 -13.38
CA GLU A 7 -34.49 6.93 -13.20
C GLU A 7 -34.72 6.06 -11.95
N LYS A 8 -33.71 5.31 -11.49
CA LYS A 8 -33.71 4.57 -10.22
C LYS A 8 -32.29 4.46 -9.66
N PHE A 9 -32.15 4.55 -8.33
CA PHE A 9 -30.86 4.53 -7.60
C PHE A 9 -30.94 3.68 -6.33
N ASP A 10 -31.99 2.87 -6.17
CA ASP A 10 -32.39 2.32 -4.87
C ASP A 10 -31.32 1.41 -4.25
N SER A 11 -30.71 0.51 -5.04
CA SER A 11 -29.65 -0.38 -4.56
C SER A 11 -28.37 0.34 -4.16
N LEU A 12 -27.99 1.40 -4.89
CA LEU A 12 -26.84 2.22 -4.53
C LEU A 12 -27.12 3.05 -3.28
N TRP A 13 -28.33 3.62 -3.14
CA TRP A 13 -28.73 4.31 -1.92
C TRP A 13 -28.69 3.39 -0.69
N GLU A 14 -29.14 2.14 -0.83
CA GLU A 14 -29.08 1.15 0.25
C GLU A 14 -27.63 0.82 0.63
N ILE A 15 -26.76 0.57 -0.35
CA ILE A 15 -25.32 0.34 -0.11
C ILE A 15 -24.68 1.56 0.58
N LEU A 16 -24.99 2.79 0.15
CA LEU A 16 -24.46 3.99 0.78
C LEU A 16 -24.94 4.16 2.22
N LYS A 17 -26.21 3.85 2.51
CA LYS A 17 -26.73 3.84 3.89
C LYS A 17 -26.03 2.80 4.75
N GLU A 18 -25.76 1.60 4.22
CA GLU A 18 -25.00 0.58 4.95
C GLU A 18 -23.57 1.05 5.22
N ILE A 19 -22.90 1.65 4.24
CA ILE A 19 -21.55 2.18 4.40
C ILE A 19 -21.51 3.35 5.40
N GLU A 20 -22.49 4.25 5.38
CA GLU A 20 -22.65 5.30 6.38
C GLU A 20 -22.91 4.72 7.78
N ALA A 21 -23.69 3.63 7.87
CA ALA A 21 -23.97 2.96 9.13
C ALA A 21 -22.74 2.24 9.72
N TRP A 22 -21.76 1.83 8.89
CA TRP A 22 -20.46 1.36 9.37
C TRP A 22 -19.69 2.47 10.11
N GLY A 23 -19.99 3.73 9.79
CA GLY A 23 -19.72 4.88 10.64
C GLY A 23 -18.25 5.16 10.96
N ASN A 24 -18.08 6.17 11.81
CA ASN A 24 -16.80 6.47 12.45
C ASN A 24 -16.78 5.78 13.80
N ILE A 25 -15.81 4.89 14.00
CA ILE A 25 -15.52 4.31 15.31
C ILE A 25 -14.58 5.29 16.02
N GLU A 26 -14.91 5.69 17.24
CA GLU A 26 -14.08 6.61 18.03
C GLU A 26 -12.65 6.05 18.18
N GLY A 27 -11.65 6.89 17.93
CA GLY A 27 -10.23 6.50 17.98
C GLY A 27 -9.74 5.67 16.79
N LYS A 28 -10.55 5.47 15.74
CA LYS A 28 -10.15 4.76 14.52
C LYS A 28 -10.42 5.59 13.26
N ARG A 29 -9.64 5.31 12.22
CA ARG A 29 -9.84 5.84 10.87
C ARG A 29 -10.56 4.82 10.02
N SER A 30 -11.69 5.20 9.46
CA SER A 30 -12.44 4.41 8.49
C SER A 30 -11.85 4.62 7.09
N ILE A 31 -11.58 3.53 6.40
CA ILE A 31 -11.14 3.50 5.00
C ILE A 31 -11.89 2.42 4.25
N TYR A 32 -11.88 2.53 2.93
CA TYR A 32 -12.70 1.71 2.04
C TYR A 32 -11.87 1.19 0.87
N ARG A 33 -12.29 0.02 0.35
CA ARG A 33 -11.76 -0.53 -0.89
C ARG A 33 -12.86 -1.24 -1.67
N GLY A 34 -12.99 -0.91 -2.95
CA GLY A 34 -13.86 -1.63 -3.87
C GLY A 34 -13.15 -2.78 -4.56
N HIS A 35 -13.84 -3.92 -4.69
CA HIS A 35 -13.43 -4.99 -5.59
C HIS A 35 -14.55 -5.31 -6.57
N THR A 36 -14.18 -5.50 -7.83
CA THR A 36 -15.08 -5.90 -8.92
C THR A 36 -15.57 -7.36 -8.83
N SER A 37 -15.21 -8.08 -7.75
CA SER A 37 -15.58 -9.48 -7.52
C SER A 37 -15.33 -9.86 -6.06
N TYR A 38 -16.32 -10.46 -5.37
CA TYR A 38 -16.17 -11.04 -4.01
C TYR A 38 -15.06 -12.11 -3.88
N GLN A 39 -14.64 -12.73 -5.00
CA GLN A 39 -13.54 -13.71 -4.98
C GLN A 39 -12.16 -13.06 -4.84
N HIS A 40 -12.07 -11.73 -4.89
CA HIS A 40 -10.80 -11.01 -4.80
C HIS A 40 -10.31 -10.99 -3.35
N ARG A 41 -9.10 -11.53 -3.13
CA ARG A 41 -8.45 -11.42 -1.82
C ARG A 41 -7.91 -10.02 -1.61
N LEU A 42 -8.11 -9.48 -0.42
CA LEU A 42 -7.52 -8.23 0.06
C LEU A 42 -5.99 -8.40 0.26
N ARG A 43 -5.26 -8.36 -0.86
CA ARG A 43 -3.81 -8.62 -0.90
C ARG A 43 -3.12 -7.70 -1.93
N PRO A 44 -1.96 -7.11 -1.58
CA PRO A 44 -1.15 -6.33 -2.51
C PRO A 44 -0.85 -7.08 -3.80
N GLY A 45 -0.65 -6.31 -4.87
CA GLY A 45 -0.39 -6.85 -6.21
C GLY A 45 0.77 -7.84 -6.23
N ILE A 46 1.88 -7.51 -5.57
CA ILE A 46 3.10 -8.33 -5.62
C ILE A 46 2.92 -9.73 -5.03
N PHE A 47 2.02 -9.88 -4.06
CA PHE A 47 1.80 -11.16 -3.41
C PHE A 47 0.72 -12.00 -4.09
N ARG A 48 0.15 -11.55 -5.21
CA ARG A 48 -0.80 -12.36 -5.98
C ARG A 48 -0.07 -13.46 -6.75
N ARG A 49 -0.68 -14.64 -6.88
CA ARG A 49 -0.06 -15.87 -7.44
C ARG A 49 0.55 -15.66 -8.84
N GLN A 50 -0.10 -14.85 -9.67
CA GLN A 50 0.38 -14.53 -11.02
C GLN A 50 1.69 -13.71 -11.04
N ASN A 51 2.04 -13.07 -9.93
CA ASN A 51 3.19 -12.17 -9.83
C ASN A 51 4.39 -12.79 -9.11
N GLU A 52 4.42 -14.11 -8.91
CA GLU A 52 5.53 -14.80 -8.22
C GLU A 52 6.90 -14.54 -8.85
N ARG A 53 6.98 -14.42 -10.19
CA ARG A 53 8.24 -14.03 -10.87
C ARG A 53 8.70 -12.63 -10.49
N ILE A 54 7.77 -11.67 -10.42
CA ILE A 54 8.06 -10.27 -10.05
C ILE A 54 8.44 -10.21 -8.58
N LYS A 55 7.66 -10.85 -7.70
CA LYS A 55 7.94 -10.97 -6.27
C LYS A 55 9.35 -11.52 -6.01
N ASN A 56 9.76 -12.55 -6.73
CA ASN A 56 11.08 -13.15 -6.56
C ASN A 56 12.24 -12.30 -7.09
N ASN A 57 11.93 -11.29 -7.91
CA ASN A 57 12.91 -10.39 -8.51
C ASN A 57 12.59 -8.92 -8.22
N GLU A 58 11.85 -8.62 -7.14
CA GLU A 58 11.28 -7.29 -6.89
C GLU A 58 12.34 -6.20 -6.94
N ARG A 59 13.45 -6.40 -6.23
CA ARG A 59 14.62 -5.51 -6.24
C ARG A 59 15.11 -5.19 -7.65
N HIS A 60 15.17 -6.19 -8.54
CA HIS A 60 15.66 -6.00 -9.90
C HIS A 60 14.64 -5.22 -10.74
N VAL A 61 13.36 -5.59 -10.65
CA VAL A 61 12.30 -4.91 -11.40
C VAL A 61 12.12 -3.46 -10.93
N PHE A 62 12.22 -3.23 -9.62
CA PHE A 62 12.24 -1.90 -9.00
C PHE A 62 13.35 -1.03 -9.60
N ARG A 63 14.58 -1.57 -9.67
CA ARG A 63 15.74 -0.84 -10.22
C ARG A 63 15.63 -0.61 -11.73
N GLU A 64 15.14 -1.61 -12.45
CA GLU A 64 14.95 -1.53 -13.91
C GLU A 64 14.00 -0.40 -14.27
N LEU A 65 12.85 -0.31 -13.59
CA LEU A 65 11.86 0.73 -13.87
C LEU A 65 12.39 2.14 -13.58
N ILE A 66 13.16 2.32 -12.50
CA ILE A 66 13.83 3.60 -12.21
C ILE A 66 14.90 3.93 -13.27
N THR A 67 15.63 2.92 -13.75
CA THR A 67 16.68 3.10 -14.76
C THR A 67 16.10 3.50 -16.12
N GLN A 68 14.94 2.94 -16.47
CA GLN A 68 14.23 3.27 -17.71
C GLN A 68 13.54 4.64 -17.66
N HIS A 69 13.08 5.08 -16.48
CA HIS A 69 12.30 6.31 -16.32
C HIS A 69 12.88 7.27 -15.25
N PRO A 70 14.17 7.61 -15.26
CA PRO A 70 14.83 8.29 -14.15
C PRO A 70 14.25 9.68 -13.86
N ARG A 71 13.75 10.39 -14.89
CA ARG A 71 13.14 11.71 -14.73
C ARG A 71 11.83 11.66 -13.96
N ASP A 72 11.06 10.60 -14.14
CA ASP A 72 9.77 10.47 -13.48
C ASP A 72 9.95 10.18 -11.99
N PHE A 73 11.03 9.53 -11.58
CA PHE A 73 11.34 9.24 -10.18
C PHE A 73 12.22 10.31 -9.49
N ALA A 74 12.56 11.41 -10.17
CA ALA A 74 13.53 12.38 -9.68
C ALA A 74 13.11 13.05 -8.35
N ASP A 75 11.81 13.33 -8.20
CA ASP A 75 11.24 13.97 -7.01
C ASP A 75 10.80 12.98 -5.92
N ASP A 76 10.82 11.68 -6.20
CA ASP A 76 10.42 10.64 -5.25
C ASP A 76 11.59 10.31 -4.32
N ILE A 77 11.75 11.09 -3.25
CA ILE A 77 12.86 10.93 -2.30
C ILE A 77 12.79 9.55 -1.66
N GLY A 78 11.63 9.18 -1.09
CA GLY A 78 11.48 7.94 -0.34
C GLY A 78 11.18 6.71 -1.20
N VAL A 79 11.53 5.52 -0.71
CA VAL A 79 11.16 4.26 -1.39
C VAL A 79 9.64 4.07 -1.45
N PHE A 80 8.92 4.53 -0.42
CA PHE A 80 7.45 4.51 -0.44
C PHE A 80 6.88 5.28 -1.64
N GLU A 81 7.32 6.52 -1.86
CA GLU A 81 6.86 7.36 -2.98
C GLU A 81 7.17 6.68 -4.33
N LYS A 82 8.38 6.11 -4.45
CA LYS A 82 8.75 5.31 -5.62
C LYS A 82 7.79 4.14 -5.83
N LEU A 83 7.48 3.35 -4.80
CA LEU A 83 6.53 2.23 -4.89
C LEU A 83 5.12 2.69 -5.33
N VAL A 84 4.66 3.84 -4.84
CA VAL A 84 3.37 4.42 -5.27
C VAL A 84 3.42 4.80 -6.74
N ARG A 85 4.50 5.45 -7.21
CA ARG A 85 4.68 5.79 -8.62
C ARG A 85 4.79 4.54 -9.49
N MET A 86 5.44 3.48 -9.02
CA MET A 86 5.53 2.22 -9.75
C MET A 86 4.17 1.58 -10.04
N GLN A 87 3.18 1.73 -9.15
CA GLN A 87 1.82 1.28 -9.43
C GLN A 87 1.17 2.03 -10.60
N HIS A 88 1.57 3.30 -10.87
CA HIS A 88 1.11 4.04 -12.05
C HIS A 88 1.61 3.43 -13.37
N TYR A 89 2.81 2.81 -13.35
CA TYR A 89 3.32 2.01 -14.48
C TYR A 89 2.73 0.59 -14.53
N GLY A 90 1.75 0.28 -13.67
CA GLY A 90 1.14 -1.05 -13.59
C GLY A 90 2.02 -2.09 -12.90
N LEU A 91 3.13 -1.70 -12.26
CA LEU A 91 3.98 -2.65 -11.55
C LEU A 91 3.29 -3.12 -10.26
N PRO A 92 3.13 -4.43 -10.04
CA PRO A 92 2.58 -4.93 -8.80
C PRO A 92 3.57 -4.72 -7.64
N THR A 93 3.17 -3.94 -6.64
CA THR A 93 4.00 -3.61 -5.46
C THR A 93 3.45 -4.21 -4.17
N ARG A 94 4.19 -3.99 -3.07
CA ARG A 94 3.79 -4.30 -1.69
C ARG A 94 2.68 -3.42 -1.14
N LEU A 95 2.30 -2.37 -1.89
CA LEU A 95 1.24 -1.45 -1.50
C LEU A 95 -0.13 -1.98 -1.92
N LEU A 96 -1.12 -1.70 -1.09
CA LEU A 96 -2.52 -1.95 -1.37
C LEU A 96 -3.29 -0.63 -1.30
N ASP A 97 -3.84 -0.19 -2.44
CA ASP A 97 -4.62 1.05 -2.53
C ASP A 97 -5.89 0.99 -1.68
N VAL A 98 -6.16 2.03 -0.91
CA VAL A 98 -7.42 2.21 -0.18
C VAL A 98 -7.83 3.68 -0.29
N THR A 99 -9.06 4.02 0.07
CA THR A 99 -9.56 5.38 -0.03
C THR A 99 -10.30 5.76 1.26
N TYR A 100 -10.20 7.02 1.68
CA TYR A 100 -11.07 7.54 2.74
C TYR A 100 -12.50 7.81 2.24
N ASN A 101 -12.70 7.84 0.92
CA ASN A 101 -13.99 8.15 0.33
C ASN A 101 -14.73 6.86 -0.08
N PRO A 102 -15.86 6.52 0.59
CA PRO A 102 -16.61 5.32 0.26
C PRO A 102 -17.19 5.32 -1.16
N LEU A 103 -17.47 6.50 -1.73
CA LEU A 103 -17.95 6.62 -3.12
C LEU A 103 -16.89 6.21 -4.13
N VAL A 104 -15.62 6.51 -3.84
CA VAL A 104 -14.49 6.07 -4.68
C VAL A 104 -14.37 4.54 -4.63
N ALA A 105 -14.57 3.94 -3.47
CA ALA A 105 -14.58 2.48 -3.34
C ALA A 105 -15.74 1.85 -4.13
N VAL A 106 -16.96 2.39 -4.04
CA VAL A 106 -18.10 1.92 -4.83
C VAL A 106 -17.83 2.06 -6.33
N TYR A 107 -17.28 3.20 -6.77
CA TYR A 107 -16.89 3.40 -8.16
C TYR A 107 -15.96 2.27 -8.64
N PHE A 108 -14.91 1.94 -7.88
CA PHE A 108 -14.00 0.85 -8.24
C PHE A 108 -14.63 -0.54 -8.18
N ALA A 109 -15.62 -0.76 -7.29
CA ALA A 109 -16.38 -1.99 -7.25
C ALA A 109 -17.20 -2.19 -8.54
N CYS A 110 -17.72 -1.10 -9.12
CA CYS A 110 -18.58 -1.12 -10.30
C CYS A 110 -17.87 -0.79 -11.63
N GLU A 111 -16.58 -0.45 -11.61
CA GLU A 111 -15.84 0.03 -12.78
C GLU A 111 -15.84 -0.96 -13.95
N ILE A 112 -15.86 -2.27 -13.64
CA ILE A 112 -15.85 -3.34 -14.64
C ILE A 112 -17.07 -4.22 -14.43
N SER A 113 -17.95 -4.26 -15.42
CA SER A 113 -19.05 -5.23 -15.49
C SER A 113 -18.52 -6.63 -15.77
N SER A 114 -18.15 -7.34 -14.71
CA SER A 114 -17.56 -8.69 -14.79
C SER A 114 -18.60 -9.81 -14.80
N GLY A 115 -19.89 -9.48 -14.64
CA GLY A 115 -20.97 -10.45 -14.41
C GLY A 115 -20.86 -11.18 -13.06
N LYS A 116 -19.96 -10.72 -12.18
CA LYS A 116 -19.81 -11.20 -10.80
C LYS A 116 -20.28 -10.13 -9.83
N ASP A 117 -20.71 -10.57 -8.66
CA ASP A 117 -21.06 -9.66 -7.59
C ASP A 117 -19.81 -8.90 -7.12
N ALA A 118 -19.92 -7.58 -7.01
CA ALA A 118 -18.86 -6.70 -6.55
C ALA A 118 -19.01 -6.41 -5.05
N GLU A 119 -17.92 -6.06 -4.38
CA GLU A 119 -17.90 -5.79 -2.94
C GLU A 119 -17.24 -4.46 -2.60
N VAL A 120 -17.70 -3.85 -1.50
CA VAL A 120 -17.04 -2.73 -0.84
C VAL A 120 -16.65 -3.21 0.55
N ILE A 121 -15.37 -3.06 0.86
CA ILE A 121 -14.80 -3.45 2.15
C ILE A 121 -14.52 -2.18 2.94
N ALA A 122 -15.06 -2.09 4.15
CA ALA A 122 -14.67 -1.08 5.13
C ALA A 122 -13.66 -1.67 6.13
N ILE A 123 -12.65 -0.87 6.47
CA ILE A 123 -11.60 -1.25 7.40
C ILE A 123 -11.43 -0.09 8.38
N HIS A 124 -11.43 -0.38 9.68
CA HIS A 124 -11.20 0.61 10.72
C HIS A 124 -9.81 0.40 11.32
N VAL A 125 -8.96 1.41 11.17
CA VAL A 125 -7.55 1.35 11.56
C VAL A 125 -7.34 2.19 12.82
N ASP A 126 -6.70 1.61 13.84
CA ASP A 126 -6.33 2.35 15.06
C ASP A 126 -5.35 3.49 14.73
N GLU A 127 -5.44 4.61 15.45
CA GLU A 127 -4.55 5.76 15.24
C GLU A 127 -3.06 5.39 15.33
N ASP A 128 -2.68 4.41 16.16
CA ASP A 128 -1.31 3.93 16.28
C ASP A 128 -0.80 3.22 15.02
N HIS A 129 -1.70 2.68 14.20
CA HIS A 129 -1.44 2.04 12.91
C HIS A 129 -1.54 3.01 11.73
N PHE A 130 -1.86 4.27 11.99
CA PHE A 130 -1.75 5.34 11.01
C PHE A 130 -0.33 5.95 11.02
N LYS A 131 0.24 6.12 9.83
CA LYS A 131 1.57 6.72 9.63
C LYS A 131 1.57 7.64 8.41
N TYR A 132 2.41 8.66 8.45
CA TYR A 132 2.75 9.44 7.26
C TYR A 132 3.85 8.72 6.45
N PHE A 133 3.88 9.02 5.14
CA PHE A 133 4.83 8.45 4.17
C PHE A 133 6.30 8.56 4.59
N ASP A 134 6.65 9.55 5.40
CA ASP A 134 7.99 9.86 5.89
C ASP A 134 8.22 9.45 7.34
N SER A 135 7.42 8.55 7.89
CA SER A 135 7.73 7.96 9.20
C SER A 135 8.83 6.90 9.08
N ASP A 136 9.59 6.71 10.16
CA ASP A 136 10.67 5.71 10.22
C ASP A 136 10.15 4.28 9.99
N THR A 137 8.97 3.96 10.52
CA THR A 137 8.29 2.68 10.27
C THR A 137 8.05 2.44 8.79
N ILE A 138 7.51 3.43 8.07
CA ILE A 138 7.21 3.28 6.64
C ILE A 138 8.48 3.22 5.80
N ARG A 139 9.56 3.90 6.20
CA ARG A 139 10.88 3.75 5.55
C ARG A 139 11.43 2.36 5.71
N CYS A 140 11.40 1.81 6.93
CA CYS A 140 11.84 0.46 7.22
C CYS A 140 11.09 -0.58 6.37
N ILE A 141 9.76 -0.48 6.32
CA ILE A 141 8.94 -1.45 5.59
C ILE A 141 9.14 -1.31 4.07
N SER A 142 9.11 -0.08 3.55
CA SER A 142 9.23 0.15 2.10
C SER A 142 10.59 -0.28 1.56
N ASN A 143 11.67 -0.08 2.33
CA ASN A 143 13.02 -0.47 1.92
C ASN A 143 13.23 -1.99 1.82
N LEU A 144 12.29 -2.81 2.30
CA LEU A 144 12.30 -4.25 2.03
C LEU A 144 12.24 -4.57 0.53
N ALA A 145 11.67 -3.68 -0.29
CA ALA A 145 11.67 -3.82 -1.75
C ALA A 145 13.08 -3.77 -2.38
N ASN A 146 14.08 -3.21 -1.66
CA ASN A 146 15.47 -3.16 -2.10
C ASN A 146 16.27 -4.43 -1.74
N LEU A 147 15.70 -5.32 -0.93
CA LEU A 147 16.33 -6.56 -0.51
C LEU A 147 16.04 -7.72 -1.48
N SER A 148 16.94 -8.69 -1.48
CA SER A 148 16.72 -9.99 -2.12
C SER A 148 15.79 -10.88 -1.30
N GLN A 149 15.24 -11.91 -1.94
CA GLN A 149 14.34 -12.84 -1.26
C GLN A 149 15.01 -13.68 -0.17
N SER A 150 16.32 -13.91 -0.24
CA SER A 150 17.05 -14.57 0.84
C SER A 150 17.18 -13.63 2.05
N GLU A 151 17.47 -12.36 1.81
CA GLU A 151 17.59 -11.35 2.88
C GLU A 151 16.24 -11.12 3.56
N ILE A 152 15.16 -11.01 2.78
CA ILE A 152 13.80 -10.89 3.34
C ILE A 152 13.44 -12.12 4.19
N ARG A 153 13.83 -13.34 3.76
CA ARG A 153 13.58 -14.56 4.52
C ARG A 153 14.34 -14.56 5.85
N GLU A 154 15.62 -14.19 5.83
CA GLU A 154 16.42 -14.07 7.05
C GLU A 154 15.78 -13.08 8.05
N ILE A 155 15.35 -11.91 7.59
CA ILE A 155 14.66 -10.91 8.44
C ILE A 155 13.36 -11.48 9.02
N LYS A 156 12.60 -12.27 8.25
CA LYS A 156 11.37 -12.91 8.73
C LYS A 156 11.60 -13.91 9.84
N ASP A 157 12.71 -14.64 9.77
CA ASP A 157 13.06 -15.65 10.76
C ASP A 157 13.55 -15.02 12.08
N CYS A 158 13.96 -13.74 12.07
CA CYS A 158 14.31 -13.01 13.27
C CYS A 158 13.12 -12.84 14.23
N LYS A 159 13.37 -13.11 15.51
CA LYS A 159 12.36 -12.99 16.58
C LYS A 159 12.48 -11.71 17.39
N LYS A 160 13.68 -11.10 17.44
CA LYS A 160 13.96 -9.90 18.23
C LYS A 160 14.63 -8.82 17.40
N SER A 161 14.38 -7.56 17.73
CA SER A 161 15.03 -6.42 17.09
C SER A 161 16.56 -6.47 17.22
N ASP A 162 17.11 -6.92 18.34
CA ASP A 162 18.56 -7.06 18.51
C ASP A 162 19.18 -8.08 17.55
N GLU A 163 18.46 -9.17 17.26
CA GLU A 163 18.89 -10.19 16.30
C GLU A 163 18.90 -9.62 14.89
N LEU A 164 17.82 -8.93 14.51
CA LEU A 164 17.71 -8.24 13.23
C LEU A 164 18.85 -7.23 13.05
N ASN A 165 19.05 -6.31 13.99
CA ASN A 165 20.04 -5.23 13.82
C ASN A 165 21.49 -5.74 13.83
N LYS A 166 21.75 -6.96 14.31
CA LYS A 166 23.06 -7.63 14.27
C LYS A 166 23.26 -8.52 13.04
N SER A 167 22.20 -8.83 12.28
CA SER A 167 22.28 -9.70 11.12
C SER A 167 22.79 -8.96 9.89
N ASN A 168 23.35 -9.71 8.93
CA ASN A 168 23.81 -9.13 7.67
C ASN A 168 22.64 -8.50 6.89
N SER A 169 21.49 -9.16 6.89
CA SER A 169 20.29 -8.65 6.21
C SER A 169 19.73 -7.39 6.89
N GLY A 170 19.77 -7.31 8.22
CA GLY A 170 19.39 -6.08 8.93
C GLY A 170 20.36 -4.92 8.70
N ALA A 171 21.66 -5.18 8.65
CA ALA A 171 22.66 -4.17 8.27
C ALA A 171 22.42 -3.63 6.85
N ARG A 172 22.12 -4.51 5.89
CA ARG A 172 21.78 -4.07 4.52
C ARG A 172 20.50 -3.26 4.46
N LEU A 173 19.47 -3.65 5.22
CA LEU A 173 18.24 -2.86 5.32
C LEU A 173 18.54 -1.47 5.88
N TYR A 174 19.33 -1.39 6.94
CA TYR A 174 19.79 -0.13 7.52
C TYR A 174 20.54 0.74 6.51
N ASP A 175 21.45 0.16 5.71
CA ASP A 175 22.18 0.91 4.67
C ASP A 175 21.23 1.54 3.64
N PHE A 176 20.19 0.82 3.21
CA PHE A 176 19.18 1.37 2.29
C PHE A 176 18.37 2.49 2.93
N ILE A 177 17.99 2.35 4.21
CA ILE A 177 17.29 3.41 4.96
C ILE A 177 18.21 4.64 5.12
N MET A 178 19.50 4.45 5.38
CA MET A 178 20.47 5.55 5.51
C MET A 178 20.71 6.32 4.22
N GLN A 179 20.67 5.64 3.07
CA GLN A 179 20.70 6.31 1.76
C GLN A 179 19.50 7.25 1.56
N GLU A 180 18.35 6.90 2.13
CA GLU A 180 17.14 7.73 2.10
C GLU A 180 17.15 8.80 3.20
N ARG A 181 17.65 8.47 4.40
CA ARG A 181 17.69 9.34 5.59
C ARG A 181 19.02 9.17 6.33
N PRO A 182 20.04 10.00 6.05
CA PRO A 182 21.38 9.86 6.64
C PRO A 182 21.48 9.98 8.17
N ASN A 183 20.42 10.46 8.84
CA ASN A 183 20.37 10.60 10.30
C ASN A 183 19.53 9.50 10.98
N PHE A 184 19.21 8.42 10.25
CA PHE A 184 18.46 7.30 10.81
C PHE A 184 19.30 6.57 11.86
N LYS A 185 18.69 6.22 13.00
CA LYS A 185 19.37 5.45 14.05
C LYS A 185 19.26 3.96 13.74
N GLN A 186 20.31 3.19 14.00
CA GLN A 186 20.29 1.74 13.78
C GLN A 186 19.49 1.02 14.88
N ASN A 187 18.18 1.21 14.88
CA ASN A 187 17.25 0.65 15.86
C ASN A 187 15.96 0.15 15.18
N ILE A 188 16.12 -0.65 14.12
CA ILE A 188 14.98 -1.19 13.37
C ILE A 188 14.18 -2.13 14.29
N ASN A 189 12.90 -1.83 14.47
CA ASN A 189 12.01 -2.67 15.26
C ASN A 189 11.39 -3.77 14.39
N ILE A 190 11.63 -5.04 14.73
CA ILE A 190 11.09 -6.18 13.97
C ILE A 190 9.56 -6.23 14.00
N GLU A 191 8.93 -5.80 15.10
CA GLU A 191 7.47 -5.79 15.22
C GLU A 191 6.84 -4.79 14.24
N HIS A 192 7.50 -3.65 14.02
CA HIS A 192 7.07 -2.69 12.99
C HIS A 192 7.18 -3.26 11.58
N LEU A 193 8.11 -4.18 11.31
CA LEU A 193 8.18 -4.85 10.00
C LEU A 193 7.06 -5.89 9.85
N LYS A 194 6.64 -6.54 10.94
CA LYS A 194 5.59 -7.58 10.99
C LYS A 194 4.18 -7.04 10.80
N ASP A 195 3.97 -5.80 11.16
CA ASP A 195 2.65 -5.19 11.16
C ASP A 195 2.25 -4.58 9.81
N THR A 196 0.99 -4.16 9.71
CA THR A 196 0.42 -3.46 8.55
C THR A 196 -0.02 -2.06 8.96
N TYR A 197 0.45 -1.05 8.24
CA TYR A 197 0.16 0.35 8.55
C TYR A 197 -0.61 1.01 7.42
N LEU A 198 -1.60 1.82 7.81
CA LEU A 198 -2.26 2.76 6.91
C LEU A 198 -1.35 3.96 6.72
N VAL A 199 -1.02 4.24 5.46
CA VAL A 199 -0.08 5.30 5.09
C VAL A 199 -0.80 6.41 4.36
N SER A 200 -0.67 7.63 4.89
CA SER A 200 -1.03 8.83 4.16
C SER A 200 0.12 9.23 3.23
N PRO A 201 -0.08 9.17 1.89
CA PRO A 201 0.93 9.55 0.92
C PRO A 201 1.08 11.07 0.85
N ARG A 202 2.21 11.53 0.30
CA ARG A 202 2.32 12.93 -0.14
C ARG A 202 1.37 13.16 -1.32
N LEU A 203 0.63 14.27 -1.29
CA LEU A 203 -0.32 14.66 -2.35
C LEU A 203 0.41 15.28 -3.55
N ASN A 204 1.44 14.63 -4.09
CA ASN A 204 2.18 15.09 -5.28
C ASN A 204 1.75 14.39 -6.58
N ASN A 205 0.94 13.33 -6.48
CA ASN A 205 0.40 12.62 -7.63
C ASN A 205 -1.10 12.94 -7.81
N PRO A 206 -1.52 13.50 -8.96
CA PRO A 206 -2.92 13.83 -9.24
C PRO A 206 -3.88 12.63 -9.10
N ARG A 207 -3.42 11.39 -9.35
CA ARG A 207 -4.22 10.17 -9.15
C ARG A 207 -4.59 9.97 -7.68
N ILE A 208 -3.66 10.23 -6.77
CA ILE A 208 -3.86 10.04 -5.34
C ILE A 208 -4.80 11.12 -4.80
N GLN A 209 -4.59 12.36 -5.24
CA GLN A 209 -5.43 13.50 -4.87
C GLN A 209 -6.90 13.29 -5.29
N SER A 210 -7.14 12.79 -6.50
CA SER A 210 -8.51 12.58 -6.99
C SER A 210 -9.24 11.41 -6.33
N GLN A 211 -8.50 10.45 -5.78
CA GLN A 211 -9.04 9.24 -5.17
C GLN A 211 -9.17 9.34 -3.64
N ASP A 212 -8.75 10.45 -3.04
CA ASP A 212 -8.52 10.57 -1.58
C ASP A 212 -7.77 9.34 -1.04
N GLY A 213 -6.69 9.02 -1.77
CA GLY A 213 -6.03 7.72 -1.71
C GLY A 213 -5.10 7.59 -0.52
N ALA A 214 -5.15 6.44 0.14
CA ALA A 214 -4.17 5.97 1.10
C ALA A 214 -3.69 4.57 0.72
N PHE A 215 -2.68 4.08 1.42
CA PHE A 215 -2.09 2.77 1.12
C PHE A 215 -1.89 1.97 2.38
N PHE A 216 -2.19 0.68 2.32
CA PHE A 216 -1.58 -0.25 3.27
C PHE A 216 -0.20 -0.66 2.76
N ASN A 217 0.80 -0.53 3.63
CA ASN A 217 2.14 -1.05 3.38
C ASN A 217 2.30 -2.39 4.11
N ILE A 218 2.49 -3.47 3.35
CA ILE A 218 2.44 -4.84 3.86
C ILE A 218 3.77 -5.54 3.58
N TRP A 219 4.41 -6.03 4.65
CA TRP A 219 5.65 -6.79 4.53
C TRP A 219 5.46 -8.19 3.94
N SER A 220 4.48 -8.96 4.42
CA SER A 220 4.09 -10.23 3.81
C SER A 220 2.80 -10.84 4.36
N GLN A 221 2.06 -11.50 3.47
CA GLN A 221 1.12 -12.59 3.78
C GLN A 221 1.65 -13.89 3.18
#